data_AF-A0AAP4EZ37-F1
#
_entry.id   AF-A0AAP4EZ37-F1
#
_cell.length_a   1.000
_cell.length_b   1.000
_cell.length_c   1.000
_cell.angle_alpha   90.00
_cell.angle_beta   90.00
_cell.angle_gamma   90.00
#
_symmetry.space_group_name_H-M   'P 1'
#
loop_
_entity.id
_entity.type
_entity.pdbx_description
1 polymer ?
#
loop_
_entity_poly.entity_id
_entity_poly.type
_entity_poly.pdbx_seq_one_letter_code
_entity_poly.pdbx_strand_id
1 'polypeptide(L)'
;MIGFYNYTVILTYISLLSSVFGMTQAIHGHFKTAIFCLALSGLCDMFDGKIARTKKDRTDDEKSFGIQIDSLCDVVCFGAFPALICYLLGVRGFLGLLIIAIYCVCSVIRLAFFNVLEGKRQQTEEGANHYYHGLPITSMSVVLPLIFLTQFFIPDFYFIVLLHIVLLVVGILFVVDFPFRKPKNSTLAVLVAIVGAALIVLFVYNHFRAPRANRDTSPIIEKIIEEIE
;
A
#
# COMPACT_ATOMS: atom_id res chain seq x y z
N MET A 1 -20.46 -3.14 22.27
CA MET A 1 -19.21 -3.36 21.52
C MET A 1 -18.60 -2.00 21.24
N ILE A 2 -17.29 -1.83 21.41
CA ILE A 2 -16.59 -0.55 21.13
C ILE A 2 -16.28 -0.52 19.63
N GLY A 3 -16.77 0.48 18.91
CA GLY A 3 -16.51 0.67 17.48
C GLY A 3 -17.78 0.73 16.61
N PHE A 4 -17.65 1.33 15.43
CA PHE A 4 -18.69 1.35 14.40
C PHE A 4 -18.43 0.23 13.38
N TYR A 5 -19.48 -0.44 12.92
CA TYR A 5 -19.41 -1.59 12.00
C TYR A 5 -20.28 -1.39 10.75
N ASN A 6 -20.31 -0.15 10.26
CA ASN A 6 -21.03 0.18 9.03
C ASN A 6 -20.42 -0.51 7.80
N TYR A 7 -21.21 -0.69 6.75
CA TYR A 7 -20.74 -1.32 5.50
C TYR A 7 -19.55 -0.63 4.85
N THR A 8 -19.29 0.65 5.14
CA THR A 8 -18.10 1.33 4.61
C THR A 8 -16.85 0.85 5.34
N VAL A 9 -16.84 0.80 6.68
CA VAL A 9 -15.66 0.38 7.46
C VAL A 9 -15.39 -1.12 7.34
N ILE A 10 -16.39 -1.93 7.00
CA ILE A 10 -16.20 -3.36 6.70
C ILE A 10 -15.26 -3.54 5.50
N LEU A 11 -15.33 -2.66 4.50
CA LEU A 11 -14.45 -2.75 3.34
C LEU A 11 -13.00 -2.41 3.71
N THR A 12 -12.79 -1.42 4.58
CA THR A 12 -11.48 -1.13 5.20
C THR A 12 -10.93 -2.36 5.94
N TYR A 13 -11.77 -3.06 6.72
CA TYR A 13 -11.34 -4.25 7.44
C TYR A 13 -11.00 -5.42 6.50
N ILE A 14 -11.74 -5.60 5.40
CA ILE A 14 -11.41 -6.60 4.37
C ILE A 14 -10.07 -6.28 3.71
N SER A 15 -9.83 -5.00 3.40
CA SER A 15 -8.54 -4.51 2.89
C SER A 15 -7.39 -4.87 3.86
N LEU A 16 -7.57 -4.60 5.15
CA LEU A 16 -6.59 -4.92 6.18
C LEU A 16 -6.32 -6.43 6.29
N LEU A 17 -7.38 -7.25 6.34
CA LEU A 17 -7.26 -8.71 6.40
C LEU A 17 -6.53 -9.27 5.17
N SER A 18 -6.82 -8.72 3.98
CA SER A 18 -6.13 -9.10 2.75
C SER A 18 -4.64 -8.76 2.82
N SER A 19 -4.28 -7.58 3.31
CA SER A 19 -2.89 -7.16 3.49
C SER A 19 -2.16 -8.01 4.53
N VAL A 20 -2.77 -8.31 5.67
CA VAL A 20 -2.18 -9.19 6.69
C VAL A 20 -1.92 -10.59 6.14
N PHE A 21 -2.90 -11.17 5.43
CA PHE A 21 -2.70 -12.45 4.75
C PHE A 21 -1.55 -12.35 3.72
N GLY A 22 -1.51 -11.27 2.94
CA GLY A 22 -0.44 -11.00 1.97
C GLY A 22 0.94 -10.88 2.62
N MET A 23 1.05 -10.24 3.79
CA MET A 23 2.31 -10.16 4.56
C MET A 23 2.79 -11.55 4.98
N THR A 24 1.87 -12.38 5.50
CA THR A 24 2.17 -13.77 5.85
C THR A 24 2.65 -14.55 4.63
N GLN A 25 2.01 -14.38 3.47
CA GLN A 25 2.45 -15.03 2.23
C GLN A 25 3.82 -14.53 1.78
N ALA A 26 4.15 -13.24 1.96
CA ALA A 26 5.47 -12.70 1.64
C ALA A 26 6.57 -13.33 2.51
N ILE A 27 6.31 -13.51 3.81
CA ILE A 27 7.24 -14.14 4.75
C ILE A 27 7.53 -15.59 4.35
N HIS A 28 6.51 -16.34 3.93
CA HIS A 28 6.67 -17.70 3.40
C HIS A 28 7.28 -17.75 1.99
N GLY A 29 7.70 -16.63 1.41
CA GLY A 29 8.32 -16.56 0.08
C GLY A 29 7.34 -16.57 -1.09
N HIS A 30 6.03 -16.61 -0.84
CA HIS A 30 4.98 -16.53 -1.86
C HIS A 30 4.71 -15.08 -2.31
N PHE A 31 5.75 -14.42 -2.83
CA PHE A 31 5.71 -13.01 -3.21
C PHE A 31 4.66 -12.68 -4.28
N LYS A 32 4.37 -13.61 -5.20
CA LYS A 32 3.32 -13.43 -6.22
C LYS A 32 1.93 -13.23 -5.58
N THR A 33 1.62 -14.05 -4.58
CA THR A 33 0.38 -13.95 -3.81
C THR A 33 0.37 -12.69 -2.95
N ALA A 34 1.50 -12.33 -2.34
CA ALA A 34 1.61 -11.09 -1.56
C ALA A 34 1.33 -9.84 -2.41
N ILE A 35 1.94 -9.74 -3.60
CA ILE A 35 1.71 -8.64 -4.54
C ILE A 35 0.25 -8.60 -5.02
N PHE A 36 -0.36 -9.76 -5.25
CA PHE A 36 -1.78 -9.85 -5.56
C PHE A 36 -2.66 -9.32 -4.41
N CYS A 37 -2.38 -9.71 -3.17
CA CYS A 37 -3.10 -9.21 -2.00
C CYS A 37 -2.93 -7.70 -1.83
N LEU A 38 -1.73 -7.16 -2.07
CA LEU A 38 -1.50 -5.71 -2.03
C LEU A 38 -2.34 -4.97 -3.08
N ALA A 39 -2.38 -5.47 -4.31
CA ALA A 39 -3.21 -4.91 -5.36
C ALA A 39 -4.71 -5.02 -5.05
N LEU A 40 -5.14 -6.13 -4.44
CA LEU A 40 -6.51 -6.33 -4.00
C LEU A 40 -6.90 -5.35 -2.89
N SER A 41 -6.04 -5.13 -1.89
CA SER A 41 -6.24 -4.12 -0.85
C SER A 41 -6.34 -2.71 -1.45
N GLY A 42 -5.49 -2.37 -2.43
CA GLY A 42 -5.58 -1.11 -3.18
C GLY A 42 -6.89 -0.92 -3.94
N LEU A 43 -7.41 -2.01 -4.52
CA LEU A 43 -8.71 -1.99 -5.18
C LEU A 43 -9.86 -1.78 -4.19
N CYS A 44 -9.84 -2.49 -3.06
CA CYS A 44 -10.82 -2.35 -1.98
C CYS A 44 -10.85 -0.92 -1.43
N ASP A 45 -9.68 -0.32 -1.17
CA ASP A 45 -9.57 1.05 -0.68
C ASP A 45 -10.19 2.08 -1.66
N MET A 46 -9.88 1.94 -2.96
CA MET A 46 -10.45 2.82 -3.98
C MET A 46 -11.99 2.73 -4.03
N PHE A 47 -12.56 1.57 -3.72
CA PHE A 47 -14.00 1.39 -3.60
C PHE A 47 -14.55 1.93 -2.28
N ASP A 48 -13.85 1.75 -1.16
CA ASP A 48 -14.29 2.23 0.16
C ASP A 48 -14.46 3.75 0.16
N GLY A 49 -13.47 4.49 -0.33
CA GLY A 49 -13.57 5.94 -0.47
C GLY A 49 -14.72 6.41 -1.38
N LYS A 50 -15.21 5.59 -2.32
CA LYS A 50 -16.40 5.91 -3.13
C LYS A 50 -17.71 5.54 -2.42
N ILE A 51 -17.74 4.38 -1.76
CA ILE A 51 -18.89 3.87 -1.02
C ILE A 51 -19.18 4.74 0.20
N ALA A 52 -18.13 5.16 0.92
CA ALA A 52 -18.20 6.08 2.05
C ALA A 52 -18.85 7.44 1.70
N ARG A 53 -18.71 7.89 0.45
CA ARG A 53 -19.33 9.14 -0.06
C ARG A 53 -20.80 8.98 -0.49
N THR A 54 -21.31 7.74 -0.56
CA THR A 54 -22.68 7.46 -1.01
C THR A 54 -23.67 7.42 0.17
N LYS A 55 -23.19 7.17 1.40
CA LYS A 55 -24.01 7.21 2.62
C LYS A 55 -24.29 8.66 3.03
N LYS A 56 -25.49 9.17 2.73
CA LYS A 56 -25.93 10.53 3.11
C LYS A 56 -26.33 10.65 4.59
N ASP A 57 -26.76 9.56 5.23
CA ASP A 57 -27.18 9.54 6.64
C ASP A 57 -26.08 8.99 7.56
N ARG A 58 -25.00 9.76 7.73
CA ARG A 58 -23.94 9.44 8.70
C ARG A 58 -23.93 10.48 9.81
N THR A 59 -23.81 10.02 11.05
CA THR A 59 -23.47 10.93 12.16
C THR A 59 -22.03 11.42 12.00
N ASP A 60 -21.73 12.60 12.55
CA ASP A 60 -20.38 13.16 12.49
C ASP A 60 -19.34 12.26 13.17
N ASP A 61 -19.75 11.54 14.22
CA ASP A 61 -18.93 10.55 14.92
C ASP A 61 -18.60 9.34 14.03
N GLU A 62 -19.58 8.81 13.29
CA GLU A 62 -19.37 7.69 12.34
C GLU A 62 -18.39 8.07 11.22
N LYS A 63 -18.50 9.31 10.75
CA LYS A 63 -17.65 9.84 9.69
C LYS A 63 -16.22 10.05 10.18
N SER A 64 -16.06 10.67 11.35
CA SER A 64 -14.75 10.91 11.98
C SER A 64 -14.04 9.61 12.33
N PHE A 65 -14.77 8.64 12.87
CA PHE A 65 -14.24 7.30 13.11
C PHE A 65 -13.81 6.61 11.82
N GLY A 66 -14.65 6.68 10.78
CA GLY A 66 -14.36 6.12 9.45
C GLY A 66 -13.05 6.64 8.87
N ILE A 67 -12.82 7.95 8.92
CA ILE A 67 -11.58 8.57 8.40
C ILE A 67 -10.34 8.10 9.18
N GLN A 68 -10.45 7.99 10.51
CA GLN A 68 -9.33 7.55 11.34
C GLN A 68 -8.99 6.08 11.11
N ILE A 69 -9.99 5.20 11.06
CA ILE A 69 -9.74 3.77 10.85
C ILE A 69 -9.18 3.49 9.45
N ASP A 70 -9.68 4.19 8.43
CA ASP A 70 -9.19 4.15 7.05
C ASP A 70 -7.69 4.52 7.00
N SER A 71 -7.33 5.64 7.60
CA SER A 71 -5.93 6.07 7.70
C SER A 71 -5.04 5.05 8.44
N LEU A 72 -5.51 4.47 9.55
CA LEU A 72 -4.72 3.47 10.28
C LEU A 72 -4.51 2.19 9.46
N CYS A 73 -5.57 1.73 8.78
CA CYS A 73 -5.49 0.57 7.89
C CYS A 73 -4.56 0.85 6.70
N ASP A 74 -4.61 2.04 6.11
CA ASP A 74 -3.75 2.47 5.01
C ASP A 74 -2.26 2.46 5.38
N VAL A 75 -1.89 2.89 6.59
CA VAL A 75 -0.50 2.80 7.07
C VAL A 75 -0.03 1.34 7.07
N VAL A 76 -0.88 0.40 7.44
CA VAL A 76 -0.55 -1.03 7.46
C VAL A 76 -0.50 -1.60 6.03
N CYS A 77 -1.54 -1.35 5.24
CA CYS A 77 -1.73 -1.90 3.90
C CYS A 77 -0.75 -1.32 2.86
N PHE A 78 -0.41 -0.03 2.94
CA PHE A 78 0.38 0.66 1.92
C PHE A 78 1.69 1.26 2.46
N GLY A 79 1.83 1.44 3.77
CA GLY A 79 3.09 1.77 4.40
C GLY A 79 3.90 0.53 4.78
N ALA A 80 3.42 -0.26 5.73
CA ALA A 80 4.15 -1.39 6.27
C ALA A 80 4.26 -2.56 5.29
N PHE A 81 3.18 -2.91 4.59
CA PHE A 81 3.16 -4.09 3.71
C PHE A 81 4.17 -3.99 2.55
N PRO A 82 4.21 -2.89 1.76
CA PRO A 82 5.17 -2.78 0.67
C PRO A 82 6.62 -2.71 1.17
N ALA A 83 6.85 -2.06 2.32
CA ALA A 83 8.15 -2.02 2.98
C ALA A 83 8.64 -3.43 3.36
N LEU A 84 7.76 -4.26 3.92
CA LEU A 84 8.06 -5.66 4.24
C LEU A 84 8.41 -6.46 2.99
N ILE A 85 7.61 -6.35 1.92
CA ILE A 85 7.89 -7.05 0.66
C ILE A 85 9.27 -6.66 0.13
N CYS A 86 9.59 -5.36 0.09
CA CYS A 86 10.87 -4.87 -0.41
C CYS A 86 12.05 -5.35 0.44
N TYR A 87 11.90 -5.35 1.77
CA TYR A 87 12.91 -5.89 2.68
C TYR A 87 13.21 -7.36 2.40
N LEU A 88 12.15 -8.17 2.26
CA LEU A 88 12.27 -9.59 1.98
C LEU A 88 12.91 -9.88 0.62
N LEU A 89 12.61 -9.06 -0.41
CA LEU A 89 13.16 -9.17 -1.77
C LEU A 89 14.62 -8.74 -1.91
N GLY A 90 15.19 -8.02 -0.93
CA GLY A 90 16.62 -7.69 -0.92
C GLY A 90 16.99 -6.26 -0.55
N VAL A 91 16.03 -5.39 -0.20
CA VAL A 91 16.32 -4.05 0.35
C VAL A 91 16.82 -4.19 1.79
N ARG A 92 18.10 -4.53 1.93
CA ARG A 92 18.73 -4.93 3.20
C ARG A 92 19.98 -4.11 3.50
N GLY A 93 20.56 -4.33 4.68
CA GLY A 93 21.70 -3.58 5.18
C GLY A 93 21.31 -2.21 5.74
N PHE A 94 22.29 -1.46 6.23
CA PHE A 94 22.06 -0.17 6.88
C PHE A 94 21.32 0.83 5.98
N LEU A 95 21.72 0.92 4.70
CA LEU A 95 21.08 1.80 3.73
C LEU A 95 19.65 1.36 3.39
N GLY A 96 19.42 0.05 3.20
CA GLY A 96 18.07 -0.47 2.94
C GLY A 96 17.12 -0.22 4.10
N LEU A 97 17.56 -0.48 5.34
CA LEU A 97 16.79 -0.19 6.55
C LEU A 97 16.51 1.30 6.73
N LEU A 98 17.48 2.16 6.44
CA LEU A 98 17.30 3.62 6.47
C LEU A 98 16.22 4.07 5.47
N ILE A 99 16.27 3.56 4.23
CA ILE A 99 15.28 3.89 3.19
C ILE A 99 13.89 3.39 3.58
N ILE A 100 13.77 2.17 4.10
CA ILE A 100 12.51 1.62 4.60
C ILE A 100 11.96 2.49 5.74
N ALA A 101 12.80 2.88 6.70
CA ALA A 101 12.39 3.73 7.82
C ALA A 101 11.89 5.09 7.32
N ILE A 102 12.62 5.73 6.39
CA ILE A 102 12.21 6.99 5.77
C ILE A 102 10.86 6.82 5.06
N TYR A 103 10.68 5.75 4.27
CA TYR A 103 9.43 5.46 3.58
C TYR A 103 8.25 5.33 4.55
N CYS A 104 8.41 4.57 5.64
CA CYS A 104 7.37 4.40 6.66
C CYS A 104 7.03 5.73 7.34
N VAL A 105 8.03 6.52 7.72
CA VAL A 105 7.81 7.85 8.33
C VAL A 105 7.08 8.78 7.37
N CYS A 106 7.50 8.83 6.09
CA CYS A 106 6.85 9.65 5.06
C CYS A 106 5.39 9.21 4.85
N SER A 107 5.11 7.91 4.89
CA SER A 107 3.77 7.35 4.79
C SER A 107 2.86 7.83 5.93
N VAL A 108 3.35 7.79 7.18
CA VAL A 108 2.58 8.26 8.34
C VAL A 108 2.36 9.78 8.30
N ILE A 109 3.41 10.57 7.97
CA ILE A 109 3.31 12.04 7.88
C ILE A 109 2.24 12.45 6.88
N ARG A 110 2.24 11.82 5.69
CA ARG A 110 1.26 12.06 4.64
C ARG A 110 -0.16 11.87 5.14
N LEU A 111 -0.43 10.76 5.82
CA LEU A 111 -1.78 10.43 6.30
C LEU A 111 -2.21 11.33 7.46
N ALA A 112 -1.30 11.62 8.39
CA ALA A 112 -1.57 12.57 9.46
C ALA A 112 -1.93 13.96 8.90
N PHE A 113 -1.18 14.44 7.90
CA PHE A 113 -1.47 15.71 7.24
C PHE A 113 -2.82 15.70 6.52
N PHE A 114 -3.13 14.61 5.79
CA PHE A 114 -4.41 14.46 5.10
C PHE A 114 -5.60 14.41 6.06
N ASN A 115 -5.49 13.67 7.17
CA ASN A 115 -6.52 13.57 8.20
C ASN A 115 -6.80 14.94 8.86
N VAL A 116 -5.76 15.71 9.17
CA VAL A 116 -5.91 17.08 9.70
C VAL A 116 -6.57 18.02 8.67
N LEU A 117 -6.20 17.91 7.39
CA LEU A 117 -6.80 18.71 6.33
C LEU A 117 -8.29 18.38 6.14
N GLU A 118 -8.65 17.09 6.20
CA GLU A 118 -10.05 16.66 6.15
C GLU A 118 -10.85 17.15 7.36
N GLY A 119 -10.27 17.10 8.56
CA GLY A 119 -10.89 17.66 9.78
C GLY A 119 -11.19 19.16 9.63
N LYS A 120 -10.26 19.95 9.06
CA LYS A 120 -10.50 21.38 8.78
C LYS A 120 -11.57 21.60 7.71
N ARG A 121 -11.63 20.76 6.67
CA ARG A 121 -12.67 20.84 5.62
C ARG A 121 -14.07 20.64 6.18
N GLN A 122 -14.23 19.70 7.12
CA GLN A 122 -15.52 19.44 7.77
C GLN A 122 -16.00 20.63 8.60
N GLN A 123 -15.08 21.42 9.15
CA GLN A 123 -15.42 22.59 9.97
C GLN A 123 -15.66 23.87 9.17
N THR A 124 -15.13 23.97 7.94
CA THR A 124 -15.00 25.28 7.25
C THR A 124 -15.95 25.48 6.07
N GLU A 125 -16.38 24.46 5.31
CA GLU A 125 -17.12 24.72 4.05
C GLU A 125 -18.20 23.68 3.69
N GLU A 126 -19.46 24.14 3.60
CA GLU A 126 -20.59 23.54 2.83
C GLU A 126 -20.38 23.62 1.29
N GLY A 127 -19.20 24.00 0.80
CA GLY A 127 -18.97 24.37 -0.60
C GLY A 127 -17.67 23.83 -1.16
N ALA A 128 -17.82 22.87 -2.08
CA ALA A 128 -16.81 22.28 -2.96
C ALA A 128 -15.57 23.16 -3.29
N ASN A 129 -14.39 22.74 -2.82
CA ASN A 129 -13.14 23.09 -3.49
C ASN A 129 -12.26 21.86 -3.77
N HIS A 130 -11.90 21.72 -5.05
CA HIS A 130 -11.65 20.45 -5.73
C HIS A 130 -10.16 20.10 -5.86
N TYR A 131 -9.32 20.50 -4.91
CA TYR A 131 -7.87 20.27 -4.99
C TYR A 131 -7.40 19.33 -3.87
N TYR A 132 -6.85 18.18 -4.28
CA TYR A 132 -6.15 17.25 -3.39
C TYR A 132 -4.66 17.57 -3.44
N HIS A 133 -4.00 17.53 -2.29
CA HIS A 133 -2.56 17.76 -2.15
C HIS A 133 -1.83 16.41 -2.09
N GLY A 134 -0.84 16.23 -2.97
CA GLY A 134 0.03 15.05 -2.99
C GLY A 134 -0.54 13.82 -3.71
N LEU A 135 0.32 12.81 -3.90
CA LEU A 135 -0.06 11.49 -4.41
C LEU A 135 -1.05 10.78 -3.42
N PRO A 136 -1.72 9.66 -3.75
CA PRO A 136 -2.34 8.81 -2.73
C PRO A 136 -1.37 7.75 -2.18
N ILE A 137 -1.42 7.39 -0.88
CA ILE A 137 -0.56 6.31 -0.33
C ILE A 137 -0.82 4.98 -1.07
N THR A 138 -2.06 4.78 -1.49
CA THR A 138 -2.55 3.64 -2.28
C THR A 138 -1.82 3.45 -3.60
N SER A 139 -1.10 4.47 -4.09
CA SER A 139 -0.28 4.38 -5.32
C SER A 139 0.77 3.28 -5.24
N MET A 140 1.24 2.93 -4.04
CA MET A 140 2.19 1.83 -3.87
C MET A 140 1.61 0.46 -4.29
N SER A 141 0.28 0.29 -4.18
CA SER A 141 -0.42 -0.92 -4.66
C SER A 141 -0.42 -1.07 -6.18
N VAL A 142 -0.11 0.00 -6.91
CA VAL A 142 0.02 0.01 -8.38
C VAL A 142 1.49 -0.05 -8.78
N VAL A 143 2.33 0.76 -8.13
CA VAL A 143 3.77 0.84 -8.45
C VAL A 143 4.45 -0.49 -8.20
N LEU A 144 4.20 -1.13 -7.05
CA LEU A 144 4.94 -2.33 -6.67
C LEU A 144 4.68 -3.53 -7.61
N PRO A 145 3.44 -3.88 -8.00
CA PRO A 145 3.22 -4.92 -9.01
C PRO A 145 3.92 -4.66 -10.34
N LEU A 146 3.95 -3.40 -10.80
CA LEU A 146 4.61 -3.03 -12.06
C LEU A 146 6.13 -3.16 -11.97
N ILE A 147 6.73 -2.70 -10.88
CA ILE A 147 8.17 -2.88 -10.64
C ILE A 147 8.50 -4.37 -10.52
N PHE A 148 7.64 -5.16 -9.90
CA PHE A 148 7.84 -6.59 -9.75
C PHE A 148 7.90 -7.34 -11.09
N LEU A 149 7.20 -6.86 -12.14
CA LEU A 149 7.34 -7.40 -13.50
C LEU A 149 8.72 -7.17 -14.12
N THR A 150 9.41 -6.09 -13.73
CA THR A 150 10.74 -5.79 -14.31
C THR A 150 11.76 -6.88 -13.99
N GLN A 151 11.56 -7.63 -12.91
CA GLN A 151 12.40 -8.75 -12.51
C GLN A 151 12.53 -9.84 -13.58
N PHE A 152 11.55 -9.96 -14.50
CA PHE A 152 11.65 -10.92 -15.60
C PHE A 152 12.66 -10.51 -16.67
N PHE A 153 12.99 -9.21 -16.75
CA PHE A 153 13.81 -8.65 -17.82
C PHE A 153 15.20 -8.22 -17.35
N ILE A 154 15.35 -7.91 -16.06
CA ILE A 154 16.59 -7.37 -15.51
C ILE A 154 17.26 -8.35 -14.52
N PRO A 155 18.61 -8.34 -14.42
CA PRO A 155 19.32 -9.14 -13.41
C PRO A 155 18.97 -8.71 -11.97
N ASP A 156 19.04 -9.68 -11.04
CA ASP A 156 18.73 -9.52 -9.61
C ASP A 156 19.35 -8.27 -8.96
N PHE A 157 20.61 -7.96 -9.27
CA PHE A 157 21.30 -6.78 -8.73
C PHE A 157 20.60 -5.46 -9.12
N TYR A 158 20.28 -5.29 -10.40
CA TYR A 158 19.60 -4.09 -10.89
C TYR A 158 18.17 -4.00 -10.35
N PHE A 159 17.50 -5.13 -10.18
CA PHE A 159 16.18 -5.17 -9.55
C PHE A 159 16.21 -4.70 -8.10
N ILE A 160 17.18 -5.15 -7.30
CA ILE A 160 17.32 -4.71 -5.90
C ILE A 160 17.63 -3.20 -5.85
N VAL A 161 18.53 -2.71 -6.70
CA VAL A 161 18.83 -1.26 -6.78
C VAL A 161 17.58 -0.46 -7.16
N LEU A 162 16.79 -0.95 -8.12
CA LEU A 162 15.52 -0.34 -8.51
C LEU A 162 14.53 -0.27 -7.34
N LEU A 163 14.41 -1.32 -6.52
CA LEU A 163 13.55 -1.32 -5.32
C LEU A 163 13.96 -0.23 -4.31
N HIS A 164 15.27 -0.02 -4.09
CA HIS A 164 15.76 1.05 -3.23
C HIS A 164 15.36 2.43 -3.77
N ILE A 165 15.57 2.66 -5.06
CA ILE A 165 15.24 3.93 -5.73
C ILE A 165 13.73 4.16 -5.66
N VAL A 166 12.91 3.15 -5.96
CA VAL A 166 11.45 3.26 -5.94
C VAL A 166 10.94 3.60 -4.55
N LEU A 167 11.39 2.90 -3.49
CA LEU A 167 10.97 3.21 -2.12
C LEU A 167 11.33 4.65 -1.73
N LEU A 168 12.55 5.10 -2.05
CA LEU A 168 13.00 6.45 -1.73
C LEU A 168 12.20 7.50 -2.50
N VAL A 169 12.04 7.33 -3.81
CA VAL A 169 11.31 8.26 -4.68
C VAL A 169 9.84 8.33 -4.29
N VAL A 170 9.18 7.18 -4.08
CA VAL A 170 7.77 7.15 -3.66
C VAL A 170 7.60 7.75 -2.28
N GLY A 171 8.49 7.44 -1.33
CA GLY A 171 8.49 8.03 0.01
C GLY A 171 8.62 9.55 -0.02
N ILE A 172 9.55 10.10 -0.81
CA ILE A 172 9.68 11.55 -1.01
C ILE A 172 8.41 12.12 -1.65
N LEU A 173 7.89 11.47 -2.69
CA LEU A 173 6.67 11.89 -3.39
C LEU A 173 5.41 11.87 -2.50
N PHE A 174 5.45 11.17 -1.36
CA PHE A 174 4.38 11.20 -0.38
C PHE A 174 4.30 12.53 0.38
N VAL A 175 5.45 13.17 0.59
CA VAL A 175 5.59 14.43 1.34
C VAL A 175 5.68 15.65 0.42
N VAL A 176 6.16 15.48 -0.82
CA VAL A 176 6.26 16.60 -1.76
C VAL A 176 4.87 17.03 -2.26
N ASP A 177 4.58 18.31 -2.05
CA ASP A 177 3.37 18.97 -2.54
C ASP A 177 3.42 19.18 -4.06
N PHE A 178 2.84 18.25 -4.80
CA PHE A 178 2.45 18.47 -6.19
C PHE A 178 0.93 18.62 -6.31
N PRO A 179 0.42 19.58 -7.11
CA PRO A 179 -1.00 19.70 -7.38
C PRO A 179 -1.45 18.52 -8.25
N PHE A 180 -1.98 17.46 -7.62
CA PHE A 180 -2.45 16.29 -8.32
C PHE A 180 -3.93 16.46 -8.71
N ARG A 181 -4.19 16.60 -10.02
CA ARG A 181 -5.56 16.73 -10.55
C ARG A 181 -6.29 15.40 -10.40
N LYS A 182 -7.47 15.42 -9.76
CA LYS A 182 -8.28 14.22 -9.49
C LYS A 182 -8.41 13.36 -10.76
N PRO A 183 -7.92 12.10 -10.76
CA PRO A 183 -8.05 11.23 -11.91
C PRO A 183 -9.54 10.97 -12.18
N LYS A 184 -9.95 11.10 -13.44
CA LYS A 184 -11.31 10.75 -13.87
C LYS A 184 -11.53 9.26 -13.61
N ASN A 185 -12.80 8.85 -13.45
CA ASN A 185 -13.15 7.44 -13.30
C ASN A 185 -12.61 6.56 -14.45
N SER A 186 -12.49 7.11 -15.66
CA SER A 186 -11.85 6.43 -16.80
C SER A 186 -10.37 6.18 -16.59
N THR A 187 -9.62 7.12 -15.99
CA THR A 187 -8.20 6.94 -15.67
C THR A 187 -8.00 5.88 -14.59
N LEU A 188 -8.86 5.86 -13.57
CA LEU A 188 -8.85 4.82 -12.54
C LEU A 188 -9.13 3.44 -13.13
N ALA A 189 -10.10 3.33 -14.06
CA ALA A 189 -10.39 2.06 -14.74
C ALA A 189 -9.20 1.56 -15.57
N VAL A 190 -8.51 2.46 -16.28
CA VAL A 190 -7.29 2.13 -17.01
C VAL A 190 -6.18 1.65 -16.07
N LEU A 191 -6.01 2.30 -14.91
CA LEU A 191 -5.02 1.92 -13.91
C LEU A 191 -5.29 0.50 -13.37
N VAL A 192 -6.53 0.20 -13.02
CA VAL A 192 -6.95 -1.14 -12.58
C VAL A 192 -6.72 -2.17 -13.69
N ALA A 193 -7.02 -1.84 -14.94
CA ALA A 193 -6.78 -2.74 -16.06
C ALA A 193 -5.28 -3.02 -16.26
N ILE A 194 -4.42 -2.01 -16.12
CA ILE A 194 -2.96 -2.15 -16.20
C ILE A 194 -2.45 -3.07 -15.08
N VAL A 195 -2.89 -2.84 -13.83
CA VAL A 195 -2.50 -3.69 -12.70
C VAL A 195 -3.03 -5.11 -12.86
N GLY A 196 -4.27 -5.28 -13.31
CA GLY A 196 -4.86 -6.58 -13.60
C GLY A 196 -4.08 -7.35 -14.67
N ALA A 197 -3.72 -6.68 -15.77
CA ALA A 197 -2.86 -7.25 -16.80
C ALA A 197 -1.49 -7.63 -16.26
N ALA A 198 -0.89 -6.78 -15.41
CA ALA A 198 0.39 -7.06 -14.77
C ALA A 198 0.33 -8.32 -13.89
N LEU A 199 -0.73 -8.47 -13.09
CA LEU A 199 -0.95 -9.66 -12.27
C LEU A 199 -1.16 -10.91 -13.14
N ILE A 200 -1.92 -10.82 -14.24
CA ILE A 200 -2.09 -11.95 -15.17
C ILE A 200 -0.74 -12.38 -15.73
N VAL A 201 0.08 -11.44 -16.21
CA VAL A 201 1.44 -11.74 -16.70
C VAL A 201 2.27 -12.40 -15.60
N LEU A 202 2.17 -11.90 -14.35
CA LEU A 202 2.89 -12.46 -13.21
C LEU A 202 2.53 -13.92 -12.90
N PHE A 203 1.24 -14.27 -13.00
CA PHE A 203 0.76 -15.63 -12.74
C PHE A 203 1.03 -16.57 -13.92
N VAL A 204 0.98 -16.07 -15.16
CA VAL A 204 1.27 -16.84 -16.38
C VAL A 204 2.78 -17.12 -16.51
N TYR A 205 3.62 -16.12 -16.26
CA TYR A 205 5.07 -16.31 -16.24
C TYR A 205 5.49 -16.93 -14.90
N ASN A 206 5.47 -18.26 -14.84
CA ASN A 206 5.85 -19.00 -13.63
C ASN A 206 7.37 -18.94 -13.33
N HIS A 207 8.16 -18.32 -14.19
CA HIS A 207 9.62 -18.19 -14.04
C HIS A 207 10.02 -17.05 -13.08
N PHE A 208 9.29 -16.91 -11.98
CA PHE A 208 9.71 -16.03 -10.91
C PHE A 208 10.94 -16.62 -10.23
N ARG A 209 12.07 -15.95 -10.39
CA ARG A 209 13.32 -16.29 -9.69
C ARG A 209 13.50 -15.27 -8.58
N ALA A 210 13.05 -15.58 -7.37
CA ALA A 210 13.32 -14.73 -6.21
C ALA A 210 14.82 -14.38 -6.22
N PRO A 211 15.20 -13.08 -6.13
CA PRO A 211 16.60 -12.72 -6.02
C PRO A 211 17.18 -13.57 -4.90
N ARG A 212 18.30 -14.26 -5.16
CA ARG A 212 18.93 -15.09 -4.12
C ARG A 212 19.42 -14.15 -3.02
N ALA A 213 18.55 -13.88 -2.06
CA ALA A 213 18.90 -13.23 -0.83
C ALA A 213 20.03 -14.07 -0.23
N ASN A 214 21.17 -13.41 0.02
CA ASN A 214 22.29 -14.07 0.67
C ASN A 214 21.75 -14.79 1.92
N ARG A 215 22.08 -16.09 2.01
CA ARG A 215 21.41 -17.12 2.82
C ARG A 215 21.64 -16.96 4.34
N ASP A 216 21.82 -15.74 4.83
CA ASP A 216 22.19 -15.43 6.22
C ASP A 216 20.98 -15.10 7.12
N THR A 217 19.76 -14.97 6.57
CA THR A 217 18.53 -14.81 7.38
C THR A 217 17.66 -16.06 7.44
N SER A 218 18.04 -17.16 6.77
CA SER A 218 17.46 -18.49 7.03
C SER A 218 17.35 -18.74 8.54
N PRO A 219 18.40 -18.54 9.36
CA PRO A 219 18.33 -18.90 10.77
C PRO A 219 17.45 -18.00 11.65
N ILE A 220 17.13 -16.75 11.26
CA ILE A 220 16.29 -15.87 12.11
C ILE A 220 14.81 -16.12 11.82
N ILE A 221 14.45 -16.22 10.54
CA ILE A 221 13.06 -16.49 10.15
C ILE A 221 12.71 -17.96 10.42
N GLU A 222 13.63 -18.91 10.17
CA GLU A 222 13.43 -20.31 10.59
C GLU A 222 13.31 -20.42 12.11
N LYS A 223 14.09 -19.68 12.90
CA LYS A 223 13.94 -19.68 14.36
C LYS A 223 12.60 -19.12 14.83
N ILE A 224 12.11 -18.05 14.21
CA ILE A 224 10.78 -17.49 14.55
C ILE A 224 9.67 -18.45 14.12
N ILE A 225 9.83 -19.16 13.01
CA ILE A 225 8.88 -20.18 12.55
C ILE A 225 8.93 -21.41 13.47
N GLU A 226 10.11 -21.90 13.87
CA GLU A 226 10.29 -23.00 14.84
C GLU A 226 9.79 -22.63 16.25
N GLU A 227 9.82 -21.37 16.66
CA GLU A 227 9.27 -20.94 17.96
C GLU A 227 7.73 -20.89 17.98
N ILE A 228 7.07 -20.90 16.81
CA ILE A 228 5.62 -20.77 16.68
C ILE A 228 4.93 -22.12 16.38
N GLU A 229 5.67 -23.14 15.94
CA GLU A 229 5.18 -24.50 15.66
C GLU A 229 5.36 -25.46 16.85
#